data_AF-A0A2N0NSZ2-F1
#
_entry.id   AF-A0A2N0NSZ2-F1
#
_cell.length_a   1.000
_cell.length_b   1.000
_cell.length_c   1.000
_cell.angle_alpha   90.00
_cell.angle_beta   90.00
_cell.angle_gamma   90.00
#
_symmetry.space_group_name_H-M   'P 1'
#
loop_
_entity.id
_entity.type
_entity.pdbx_description
1 polymer ?
#
loop_
_entity_poly.entity_id
_entity_poly.type
_entity_poly.pdbx_seq_one_letter_code
_entity_poly.pdbx_strand_id
1 'polypeptide(L)'
;MGKASSLINIIRQERDILKLRKLNIDSPISISNEINILNELSKALKTHSTFEIYKNGCKYRLDQMSFQGDEDNATKFLVNFRSLCFKAEIINPQEIKNHLLENIFIK
;
A
#
# COMPACT_ATOMS: atom_id res chain seq x y z
N MET A 1 -33.84 6.36 17.99
CA MET A 1 -33.07 7.43 17.30
C MET A 1 -31.55 7.18 17.18
N GLY A 2 -30.92 6.23 17.89
CA GLY A 2 -29.45 6.10 17.93
C GLY A 2 -28.73 5.52 16.70
N LYS A 3 -29.34 4.61 15.92
CA LYS A 3 -28.65 3.90 14.81
C LYS A 3 -28.49 4.73 13.52
N ALA A 4 -29.44 5.61 13.21
CA ALA A 4 -29.38 6.44 12.01
C ALA A 4 -28.29 7.52 12.12
N SER A 5 -28.16 8.14 13.31
CA SER A 5 -27.14 9.17 13.57
C SER A 5 -25.71 8.61 13.48
N SER A 6 -25.47 7.39 13.98
CA SER A 6 -24.14 6.75 13.88
C SER A 6 -23.76 6.43 12.42
N LEU A 7 -24.70 5.91 11.62
CA LEU A 7 -24.47 5.64 10.20
C LEU A 7 -24.17 6.93 9.42
N ILE A 8 -24.90 8.02 9.70
CA ILE A 8 -24.66 9.32 9.09
C ILE A 8 -23.24 9.82 9.40
N ASN A 9 -22.77 9.64 10.64
CA ASN A 9 -21.41 10.03 11.03
C ASN A 9 -20.33 9.23 10.28
N ILE A 10 -20.52 7.92 10.11
CA ILE A 10 -19.60 7.07 9.35
C ILE A 10 -19.53 7.52 7.88
N ILE A 11 -20.69 7.72 7.24
CA ILE A 11 -20.77 8.19 5.85
C ILE A 11 -20.06 9.54 5.69
N ARG A 12 -20.25 10.46 6.64
CA ARG A 12 -19.57 11.77 6.63
C ARG A 12 -18.06 11.60 6.70
N GLN A 13 -17.56 10.77 7.63
CA GLN A 13 -16.14 10.48 7.77
C GLN A 13 -15.55 9.88 6.48
N GLU A 14 -16.21 8.90 5.86
CA GLU A 14 -15.73 8.31 4.60
C GLU A 14 -15.64 9.33 3.46
N ARG A 15 -16.63 10.22 3.33
CA ARG A 15 -16.61 11.30 2.33
C ARG A 15 -15.48 12.30 2.59
N ASP A 16 -15.24 12.66 3.84
CA ASP A 16 -14.18 13.58 4.22
C ASP A 16 -12.80 12.97 3.97
N ILE A 17 -12.63 11.67 4.30
CA ILE A 17 -11.42 10.91 3.97
C ILE A 17 -11.21 10.89 2.45
N LEU A 18 -12.26 10.61 1.66
CA LEU A 18 -12.16 10.59 0.21
C LEU A 18 -11.72 11.94 -0.36
N LYS A 19 -12.30 13.05 0.10
CA LYS A 19 -11.91 14.40 -0.33
C LYS A 19 -10.44 14.68 -0.02
N LEU A 20 -9.99 14.39 1.21
CA LEU A 20 -8.59 14.55 1.61
C LEU A 20 -7.65 13.70 0.74
N ARG A 21 -8.04 12.47 0.41
CA ARG A 21 -7.24 11.61 -0.47
C ARG A 21 -7.13 12.19 -1.88
N LYS A 22 -8.21 12.69 -2.47
CA LYS A 22 -8.19 13.32 -3.81
C LYS A 22 -7.31 14.58 -3.84
N LEU A 23 -7.29 15.37 -2.77
CA LEU A 23 -6.45 16.57 -2.66
C LEU A 23 -4.95 16.27 -2.56
N ASN A 24 -4.58 15.09 -2.05
CA ASN A 24 -3.18 14.67 -1.89
C ASN A 24 -2.61 13.95 -3.12
N ILE A 25 -3.36 13.90 -4.22
CA ILE A 25 -2.90 13.26 -5.46
C ILE A 25 -2.20 14.33 -6.29
N ASP A 26 -0.97 14.05 -6.68
CA ASP A 26 -0.18 14.95 -7.50
C ASP A 26 -0.88 15.22 -8.84
N SER A 27 -0.83 16.47 -9.30
CA SER A 27 -1.52 16.93 -10.51
C SER A 27 -1.25 16.12 -11.79
N PRO A 28 -0.06 15.49 -12.00
CA PRO A 28 0.16 14.63 -13.16
C PRO A 28 -0.64 13.32 -13.13
N ILE A 29 -1.15 12.89 -11.97
CA ILE A 29 -2.00 11.71 -11.84
C ILE A 29 -3.46 12.15 -11.99
N SER A 30 -3.92 12.18 -13.24
CA SER A 30 -5.31 12.56 -13.56
C SER A 30 -6.29 11.48 -13.12
N ILE A 31 -7.30 11.87 -12.34
CA ILE A 31 -8.36 10.99 -11.84
C ILE A 31 -9.71 11.68 -12.00
N SER A 32 -10.74 10.91 -12.36
CA SER A 32 -12.10 11.44 -12.51
C SER A 32 -12.63 12.08 -11.22
N ASN A 33 -13.23 13.26 -11.37
CA ASN A 33 -13.93 13.94 -10.28
C ASN A 33 -15.20 13.20 -9.85
N GLU A 34 -15.73 12.30 -10.68
CA GLU A 34 -16.96 11.53 -10.43
C GLU A 34 -16.79 10.36 -9.45
N ILE A 35 -15.57 10.09 -8.99
CA ILE A 35 -15.30 9.04 -7.99
C ILE A 35 -15.82 9.47 -6.61
N ASN A 36 -16.72 8.65 -6.06
CA ASN A 36 -17.54 8.96 -4.88
C ASN A 36 -17.30 8.04 -3.68
N ILE A 37 -16.57 6.94 -3.87
CA ILE A 37 -16.23 5.97 -2.82
C ILE A 37 -14.75 5.60 -2.87
N LEU A 38 -14.18 5.27 -1.71
CA LEU A 38 -12.74 5.00 -1.55
C LEU A 38 -12.25 3.82 -2.39
N ASN A 39 -13.09 2.80 -2.58
CA ASN A 39 -12.74 1.62 -3.37
C ASN A 39 -12.54 1.95 -4.86
N GLU A 40 -13.37 2.82 -5.42
CA GLU A 40 -13.23 3.28 -6.81
C GLU A 40 -11.99 4.15 -6.98
N LEU A 41 -11.67 5.01 -6.01
CA LEU A 41 -10.44 5.81 -6.01
C LEU A 41 -9.20 4.90 -6.05
N SER A 42 -9.19 3.87 -5.19
CA SER A 42 -8.11 2.87 -5.16
C SER A 42 -7.95 2.17 -6.51
N LYS A 43 -9.05 1.73 -7.13
CA LYS A 43 -9.01 1.11 -8.46
C LYS A 43 -8.46 2.06 -9.52
N ALA A 44 -8.94 3.30 -9.56
CA ALA A 44 -8.48 4.30 -10.53
C ALA A 44 -6.97 4.60 -10.37
N LEU A 45 -6.49 4.73 -9.14
CA LEU A 45 -5.07 4.88 -8.85
C LEU A 45 -4.24 3.69 -9.34
N LYS A 46 -4.72 2.46 -9.12
CA LYS A 46 -4.03 1.24 -9.57
C LYS A 46 -3.97 1.08 -11.08
N THR A 47 -4.93 1.66 -11.81
CA THR A 47 -4.93 1.62 -13.29
C THR A 47 -3.98 2.64 -13.92
N HIS A 48 -3.50 3.63 -13.16
CA HIS A 48 -2.57 4.63 -13.68
C HIS A 48 -1.15 4.04 -13.81
N SER A 49 -0.40 4.42 -14.85
CA SER A 49 0.94 3.87 -15.13
C SER A 49 1.95 4.11 -14.01
N THR A 50 1.80 5.19 -13.24
CA THR A 50 2.64 5.48 -12.07
C THR A 50 2.52 4.42 -10.98
N PHE A 51 1.39 3.71 -10.88
CA PHE A 51 1.25 2.62 -9.92
C PHE A 51 2.16 1.45 -10.27
N GLU A 52 2.31 1.11 -11.55
CA GLU A 52 3.24 0.06 -11.99
C GLU A 52 4.69 0.43 -11.66
N ILE A 53 5.08 1.69 -11.89
CA ILE A 53 6.41 2.22 -11.53
C ILE A 53 6.62 2.11 -10.02
N TYR A 54 5.64 2.52 -9.21
CA TYR A 54 5.69 2.41 -7.75
C TYR A 54 5.84 0.96 -7.29
N LYS A 55 5.07 0.03 -7.87
CA LYS A 55 5.11 -1.40 -7.57
C LYS A 55 6.49 -1.98 -7.87
N ASN A 56 7.05 -1.67 -9.04
CA ASN A 56 8.39 -2.11 -9.44
C ASN A 56 9.48 -1.50 -8.55
N GLY A 57 9.33 -0.23 -8.14
CA GLY A 57 10.22 0.38 -7.16
C GLY A 57 10.19 -0.32 -5.80
N CYS A 58 9.02 -0.81 -5.36
CA CYS A 58 8.91 -1.60 -4.14
C CYS A 58 9.60 -2.98 -4.28
N LYS A 59 9.46 -3.65 -5.42
CA LYS A 59 10.18 -4.91 -5.73
C LYS A 59 11.69 -4.71 -5.71
N TYR A 60 12.19 -3.69 -6.41
CA TYR A 60 13.60 -3.36 -6.40
C TYR A 60 14.13 -3.13 -4.97
N ARG A 61 13.41 -2.36 -4.15
CA ARG A 61 13.78 -2.16 -2.74
C ARG A 61 13.76 -3.46 -1.94
N LEU A 62 12.81 -4.35 -2.21
CA LEU A 62 12.71 -5.68 -1.60
C LEU A 62 13.95 -6.51 -1.94
N ASP A 63 14.37 -6.53 -3.21
CA ASP A 63 15.56 -7.27 -3.68
C ASP A 63 16.87 -6.70 -3.13
N GLN A 64 16.87 -5.41 -2.79
CA GLN A 64 18.01 -4.75 -2.14
C GLN A 64 18.04 -4.94 -0.62
N MET A 65 16.98 -5.47 0.00
CA MET A 65 17.01 -5.75 1.44
C MET A 65 18.15 -6.72 1.76
N SER A 66 18.72 -6.55 2.95
CA SER A 66 19.64 -7.51 3.54
C SER A 66 19.46 -7.42 5.05
N PHE A 67 19.35 -8.57 5.69
CA PHE A 67 19.31 -8.61 7.14
C PHE A 67 20.74 -8.50 7.69
N GLN A 68 21.00 -7.43 8.44
CA GLN A 68 22.27 -7.21 9.15
C GLN A 68 21.94 -6.82 10.59
N GLY A 69 21.95 -7.76 11.55
CA GLY A 69 21.79 -7.41 12.96
C GLY A 69 21.28 -8.49 13.91
N ASP A 70 20.86 -8.00 15.08
CA ASP A 70 20.29 -8.71 16.24
C ASP A 70 18.74 -8.69 16.24
N GLU A 71 18.12 -9.10 17.36
CA GLU A 71 16.65 -9.25 17.47
C GLU A 71 15.83 -7.97 17.20
N ASP A 72 16.29 -6.80 17.66
CA ASP A 72 15.60 -5.52 17.41
C ASP A 72 15.64 -5.13 15.93
N ASN A 73 16.73 -5.50 15.26
CA ASN A 73 16.86 -5.33 13.82
C ASN A 73 15.99 -6.33 13.05
N ALA A 74 15.73 -7.52 13.59
CA ALA A 74 14.88 -8.54 12.97
C ALA A 74 13.41 -8.08 12.88
N THR A 75 12.87 -7.51 13.96
CA THR A 75 11.48 -7.00 13.95
C THR A 75 11.31 -5.87 12.93
N LYS A 76 12.23 -4.90 12.90
CA LYS A 76 12.21 -3.80 11.93
C LYS A 76 12.34 -4.29 10.50
N PHE A 77 13.23 -5.25 10.27
CA PHE A 77 13.40 -5.90 8.98
C PHE A 77 12.09 -6.55 8.51
N LEU A 78 11.46 -7.37 9.34
CA LEU A 78 10.21 -8.07 8.99
C LEU A 78 9.04 -7.10 8.72
N VAL A 79 8.93 -6.02 9.50
CA VAL A 79 7.91 -4.98 9.26
C VAL A 79 8.14 -4.30 7.91
N ASN A 80 9.37 -3.93 7.59
CA ASN A 80 9.72 -3.30 6.32
C ASN A 80 9.53 -4.26 5.14
N PHE A 81 9.98 -5.50 5.28
CA PHE A 81 9.82 -6.58 4.29
C PHE A 81 8.34 -6.78 3.96
N ARG A 82 7.51 -6.99 4.99
CA ARG A 82 6.06 -7.16 4.82
C ARG A 82 5.41 -5.95 4.17
N SER A 83 5.82 -4.74 4.54
CA SER A 83 5.33 -3.50 3.93
C SER A 83 5.63 -3.46 2.43
N LEU A 84 6.85 -3.83 2.03
CA LEU A 84 7.27 -3.85 0.63
C LEU A 84 6.54 -4.94 -0.17
N CYS A 85 6.39 -6.17 0.35
CA CYS A 85 5.59 -7.20 -0.31
C CYS A 85 4.15 -6.75 -0.56
N PHE A 86 3.51 -6.14 0.44
CA PHE A 86 2.14 -5.61 0.30
C PHE A 86 2.06 -4.51 -0.77
N LYS A 87 2.98 -3.55 -0.75
CA LYS A 87 3.03 -2.44 -1.71
C LYS A 87 3.35 -2.90 -3.13
N ALA A 88 4.14 -3.96 -3.27
CA ALA A 88 4.48 -4.59 -4.54
C ALA A 88 3.39 -5.55 -5.06
N GLU A 89 2.28 -5.71 -4.33
CA GLU A 89 1.22 -6.68 -4.59
C GLU A 89 1.73 -8.12 -4.75
N ILE A 90 2.78 -8.49 -4.00
CA ILE A 90 3.28 -9.86 -3.92
C ILE A 90 2.35 -10.62 -2.97
N ILE A 91 1.36 -11.30 -3.54
CA ILE A 91 0.31 -12.01 -2.80
C ILE A 91 0.56 -13.52 -2.70
N ASN A 92 1.45 -14.08 -3.53
CA ASN A 92 1.73 -15.51 -3.55
C ASN A 92 2.56 -15.88 -2.29
N PRO A 93 2.06 -16.75 -1.40
CA PRO A 93 2.78 -17.09 -0.17
C PRO A 93 4.15 -17.73 -0.41
N GLN A 94 4.32 -18.48 -1.49
CA GLN A 94 5.61 -19.10 -1.85
C GLN A 94 6.60 -18.05 -2.35
N GLU A 95 6.15 -17.09 -3.15
CA GLU A 95 6.98 -15.96 -3.60
C GLU A 95 7.47 -15.12 -2.41
N ILE A 96 6.59 -14.83 -1.44
CA ILE A 96 6.96 -14.13 -0.20
C ILE A 96 8.04 -14.91 0.57
N LYS A 97 7.89 -16.25 0.71
CA LYS A 97 8.89 -17.08 1.39
C LYS A 97 10.24 -17.05 0.68
N ASN A 98 10.24 -17.15 -0.65
CA ASN A 98 11.47 -17.13 -1.44
C ASN A 98 12.22 -15.80 -1.26
N HIS A 99 11.52 -14.66 -1.39
CA HIS A 99 12.11 -13.35 -1.14
C HIS A 99 12.63 -13.20 0.29
N LEU A 100 11.95 -13.75 1.29
CA LEU A 100 12.42 -13.68 2.67
C LEU A 100 13.73 -14.45 2.85
N LEU A 101 13.84 -15.65 2.27
CA LEU A 101 15.04 -16.46 2.33
C LEU A 101 16.22 -15.81 1.61
N GLU A 102 15.99 -15.25 0.41
CA GLU A 102 17.02 -14.52 -0.35
C GLU A 102 17.59 -13.36 0.47
N ASN A 103 16.72 -12.56 1.09
CA ASN A 103 17.13 -11.38 1.85
C ASN A 103 17.79 -11.67 3.21
N ILE A 104 17.69 -12.91 3.72
CA ILE A 104 18.32 -13.34 4.98
C ILE A 104 19.61 -14.12 4.73
N PHE A 105 19.65 -14.99 3.71
CA PHE A 105 20.72 -15.99 3.55
C PHE A 105 21.58 -15.83 2.29
N ILE A 106 21.13 -15.07 1.29
CA ILE A 106 21.81 -14.99 0.00
C ILE A 106 22.24 -13.54 -0.25
N LYS A 107 23.43 -13.17 0.23
CA LYS A 107 24.26 -12.07 -0.28
C LYS A 107 25.70 -12.19 0.22
#